data_AF-A0A3M3VLC1-F1
#
_entry.id   AF-A0A3M3VLC1-F1
#
_cell.length_a   1.000
_cell.length_b   1.000
_cell.length_c   1.000
_cell.angle_alpha   90.00
_cell.angle_beta   90.00
_cell.angle_gamma   90.00
#
_symmetry.space_group_name_H-M   'P 1'
#
loop_
_entity.id
_entity.type
_entity.pdbx_description
1 polymer ?
#
loop_
_entity_poly.entity_id
_entity_poly.type
_entity_poly.pdbx_seq_one_letter_code
_entity_poly.pdbx_strand_id
1 'polypeptide(L)'
;MKILFISSLYAPDIGGGAEIILQRTVEGLQQRGHSVAVLATTDRPGLQLAEVNRVKVYRAGLLNRYWHFMAQRPGRLARLA
;
A
#
# COMPACT_ATOMS: atom_id res chain seq x y z
N MET A 1 -5.37 -20.49 -5.00
CA MET A 1 -6.40 -19.41 -5.04
C MET A 1 -5.71 -18.08 -5.32
N LYS A 2 -6.40 -17.15 -5.97
CA LYS A 2 -5.90 -15.78 -6.23
C LYS A 2 -6.54 -14.82 -5.22
N ILE A 3 -5.74 -14.03 -4.51
CA ILE A 3 -6.19 -13.13 -3.45
C ILE A 3 -5.55 -11.75 -3.65
N LEU A 4 -6.36 -10.69 -3.61
CA LEU A 4 -5.89 -9.31 -3.65
C LEU A 4 -6.22 -8.63 -2.32
N PHE A 5 -5.21 -8.12 -1.64
CA PHE A 5 -5.38 -7.26 -0.47
C PHE A 5 -5.37 -5.80 -0.91
N ILE A 6 -6.25 -4.99 -0.33
CA ILE A 6 -6.33 -3.55 -0.58
C ILE A 6 -6.05 -2.85 0.75
N SER A 7 -5.04 -1.98 0.76
CA SER A 7 -4.66 -1.20 1.94
C SER A 7 -4.21 0.20 1.51
N SER A 8 -4.22 1.16 2.43
CA SER A 8 -3.63 2.47 2.15
C SER A 8 -2.11 2.35 2.03
N LEU A 9 -1.49 1.61 2.95
CA LEU A 9 -0.05 1.43 2.99
C LEU A 9 0.33 -0.05 2.94
N TYR A 10 1.52 -0.31 2.44
CA TYR A 10 2.17 -1.62 2.47
C TYR A 10 3.67 -1.42 2.43
N ALA A 11 4.42 -2.36 3.03
CA ALA A 11 5.86 -2.30 3.14
C ALA A 11 6.53 -1.87 1.81
N PRO A 12 7.56 -0.99 1.85
CA PRO A 12 8.19 -0.43 3.06
C PRO A 12 7.40 0.73 3.71
N ASP A 13 6.31 1.19 3.08
CA ASP A 13 5.49 2.27 3.62
C ASP A 13 4.66 1.74 4.79
N ILE A 14 5.02 2.10 6.03
CA ILE A 14 4.39 1.60 7.26
C ILE A 14 3.98 2.78 8.14
N GLY A 15 2.67 2.87 8.43
CA GLY A 15 2.11 3.89 9.33
C GLY A 15 1.89 3.38 10.76
N GLY A 16 1.72 2.06 10.96
CA GLY A 16 1.54 1.46 12.27
C GLY A 16 1.43 -0.07 12.25
N GLY A 17 0.70 -0.61 13.24
CA GLY A 17 0.58 -2.06 13.42
C GLY A 17 -0.28 -2.78 12.37
N ALA A 18 -1.20 -2.07 11.73
CA ALA A 18 -2.09 -2.64 10.73
C ALA A 18 -1.30 -3.15 9.51
N GLU A 19 -0.35 -2.37 9.01
CA GLU A 19 0.49 -2.75 7.88
C GLU A 19 1.40 -3.94 8.21
N ILE A 20 1.89 -4.02 9.45
CA ILE A 20 2.73 -5.13 9.91
C ILE A 20 1.94 -6.44 9.95
N ILE A 21 0.71 -6.41 10.49
CA ILE A 21 -0.17 -7.58 10.52
C ILE A 21 -0.52 -7.99 9.08
N LEU A 22 -0.88 -7.04 8.24
CA LEU A 22 -1.19 -7.29 6.83
C LEU A 22 -0.03 -7.98 6.11
N GLN A 23 1.19 -7.47 6.26
CA GLN A 23 2.37 -8.09 5.66
C GLN A 23 2.54 -9.55 6.11
N ARG A 24 2.44 -9.83 7.41
CA ARG A 24 2.53 -11.20 7.94
C ARG A 24 1.43 -12.10 7.37
N THR A 25 0.20 -11.60 7.24
CA THR A 25 -0.91 -12.35 6.66
C THR A 25 -0.67 -12.68 5.19
N VAL A 26 -0.23 -11.69 4.41
CA VAL A 26 0.04 -11.85 2.97
C VAL A 26 1.16 -12.87 2.75
N GLU A 27 2.26 -12.74 3.47
CA GLU A 27 3.40 -13.66 3.39
C GLU A 27 3.03 -15.06 3.85
N GLY A 28 2.27 -15.19 4.95
CA GLY A 28 1.78 -16.49 5.43
C GLY A 28 0.89 -17.19 4.40
N LEU A 29 0.01 -16.46 3.71
CA LEU A 29 -0.82 -17.03 2.65
C LEU A 29 0.00 -17.39 1.40
N GLN A 30 1.00 -16.58 1.05
CA GLN A 30 1.93 -16.90 -0.04
C GLN A 30 2.67 -18.21 0.23
N GLN A 31 3.22 -18.38 1.45
CA GLN A 31 3.94 -19.59 1.86
C GLN A 31 3.07 -20.85 1.83
N ARG A 32 1.75 -20.69 2.01
CA ARG A 32 0.77 -21.78 1.87
C ARG A 32 0.38 -22.08 0.42
N GLY A 33 1.05 -21.46 -0.56
CA GLY A 33 0.85 -21.70 -1.99
C GLY A 33 -0.27 -20.88 -2.62
N HIS A 34 -0.80 -19.86 -1.93
CA HIS A 34 -1.78 -18.96 -2.54
C HIS A 34 -1.08 -17.89 -3.41
N SER A 35 -1.70 -17.56 -4.54
CA SER A 35 -1.25 -16.44 -5.38
C SER A 35 -1.80 -15.15 -4.78
N VAL A 36 -0.95 -14.43 -4.05
CA VAL A 36 -1.33 -13.18 -3.37
C VAL A 36 -0.73 -11.97 -4.07
N ALA A 37 -1.47 -10.87 -4.07
CA ALA A 37 -0.99 -9.55 -4.46
C ALA A 37 -1.57 -8.50 -3.51
N VAL A 38 -0.92 -7.34 -3.47
CA VAL A 38 -1.38 -6.19 -2.68
C VAL A 38 -1.57 -4.99 -3.60
N LEU A 39 -2.66 -4.26 -3.40
CA LEU A 39 -2.88 -2.93 -3.93
C LEU A 39 -2.76 -1.93 -2.77
N ALA A 40 -1.76 -1.05 -2.85
CA ALA A 40 -1.50 0.03 -1.91
C ALA A 40 -1.66 1.38 -2.62
N THR A 41 -1.84 2.46 -1.86
CA THR A 41 -1.87 3.81 -2.44
C THR A 41 -0.47 4.43 -2.42
N THR A 42 -0.23 5.46 -3.25
CA THR A 42 1.03 6.21 -3.28
C THR A 42 0.79 7.66 -3.66
N ASP A 43 1.78 8.51 -3.39
CA ASP A 43 1.85 9.90 -3.83
C ASP A 43 2.29 10.05 -5.30
N ARG A 44 2.74 8.97 -5.94
CA ARG A 44 3.17 8.97 -7.35
C ARG A 44 2.01 8.71 -8.30
N PRO A 45 1.85 9.47 -9.39
CA PRO A 45 0.75 9.28 -10.33
C PRO A 45 0.82 7.94 -11.07
N GLY A 46 -0.35 7.39 -11.41
CA GLY A 46 -0.48 6.15 -12.16
C GLY A 46 -0.35 4.89 -11.30
N LEU A 47 -0.18 3.74 -11.95
CA LEU A 47 -0.04 2.45 -11.29
C LEU A 47 1.41 1.96 -11.44
N GLN A 48 2.12 1.78 -10.32
CA GLN A 48 3.47 1.23 -10.34
C GLN A 48 3.47 -0.17 -9.75
N LEU A 49 4.19 -1.09 -10.39
CA LEU A 49 4.40 -2.43 -9.87
C LEU A 49 5.72 -2.47 -9.11
N ALA A 50 5.67 -3.00 -7.91
CA ALA A 50 6.82 -3.34 -7.10
C ALA A 50 6.73 -4.78 -6.62
N GLU A 51 7.84 -5.27 -6.09
CA GLU A 51 7.90 -6.57 -5.43
C GLU A 51 8.48 -6.41 -4.03
N VAL A 52 7.80 -7.00 -3.04
CA VAL A 52 8.21 -6.96 -1.63
C VAL A 52 8.12 -8.39 -1.12
N ASN A 53 9.24 -8.98 -0.73
CA ASN A 53 9.30 -10.38 -0.30
C ASN A 53 8.61 -11.34 -1.29
N ARG A 54 8.85 -11.15 -2.59
CA ARG A 54 8.25 -11.93 -3.69
C ARG A 54 6.75 -11.77 -3.85
N VAL A 55 6.12 -10.84 -3.10
CA VAL A 55 4.73 -10.46 -3.25
C VAL A 55 4.65 -9.30 -4.23
N LYS A 56 3.78 -9.41 -5.24
CA LYS A 56 3.47 -8.31 -6.16
C LYS A 56 2.69 -7.22 -5.42
N VAL A 57 3.20 -6.00 -5.44
CA VAL A 57 2.59 -4.83 -4.83
C VAL A 57 2.33 -3.79 -5.90
N TYR A 58 1.05 -3.58 -6.20
CA TYR A 58 0.59 -2.49 -7.06
C TYR A 58 0.44 -1.25 -6.20
N ARG A 59 1.13 -0.17 -6.55
CA ARG A 59 0.99 1.14 -5.92
C ARG A 59 0.17 2.03 -6.85
N ALA A 60 -0.99 2.45 -6.40
CA ALA A 60 -1.89 3.31 -7.16
C ALA A 60 -1.80 4.74 -6.66
N GLY A 61 -1.39 5.64 -7.53
CA GLY A 61 -1.48 7.08 -7.33
C GLY A 61 -2.92 7.50 -7.13
N LEU A 62 -3.17 8.26 -6.07
CA LEU A 62 -4.46 8.90 -5.88
C LEU A 62 -4.63 10.02 -6.91
N LEU A 63 -5.87 10.19 -7.40
CA LEU A 63 -6.23 11.35 -8.22
C LEU A 63 -6.34 12.64 -7.38
N ASN A 64 -6.49 12.48 -6.05
CA ASN A 64 -6.50 13.57 -5.11
C ASN A 64 -5.07 14.09 -4.89
N ARG A 65 -4.89 15.42 -4.82
CA ARG A 65 -3.61 16.05 -4.51
C ARG A 65 -3.20 15.86 -3.05
N TYR A 66 -4.17 15.59 -2.17
CA TYR A 66 -3.92 15.36 -0.77
C TYR A 66 -3.50 13.92 -0.47
N TRP A 67 -2.27 13.77 0.02
CA TRP A 67 -1.72 12.52 0.54
C TRP A 67 -1.58 12.59 2.07
N HIS A 68 -2.25 11.68 2.77
CA HIS A 68 -2.32 11.71 4.23
C HIS A 68 -1.01 11.27 4.92
N PHE A 69 -0.13 10.55 4.23
CA PHE A 69 1.10 9.98 4.80
C PHE A 69 2.35 10.79 4.46
N MET A 70 2.21 12.09 4.19
CA MET A 70 3.36 12.99 4.00
C MET A 70 4.12 13.21 5.32
N ALA A 71 5.45 13.28 5.23
CA ALA A 71 6.33 13.58 6.36
C ALA A 71 6.02 14.94 7.03
N GLN A 72 5.51 15.90 6.24
CA GLN A 72 5.02 17.18 6.76
C GLN A 72 3.51 17.26 6.62
N ARG A 73 2.84 17.66 7.71
CA ARG A 73 1.39 17.76 7.76
C ARG A 73 0.93 18.93 6.87
N PRO A 74 0.14 18.69 5.81
CA PRO A 74 -0.27 19.76 4.91
C PRO A 74 -1.08 20.82 5.65
N GLY A 75 -0.86 22.09 5.27
CA GLY A 75 -1.64 23.23 5.77
C GLY A 75 -3.14 23.04 5.51
N ARG A 76 -3.99 23.73 6.29
CA ARG A 76 -5.45 23.52 6.27
C ARG A 76 -6.05 23.60 4.86
N LEU A 77 -5.61 24.55 4.04
CA LEU A 77 -6.11 24.74 2.68
C LEU A 77 -5.65 23.64 1.71
N ALA A 78 -4.45 23.09 1.90
CA ALA A 78 -3.91 22.03 1.06
C ALA A 78 -4.61 20.67 1.24
N ARG A 79 -5.53 20.55 2.21
CA ARG A 79 -6.35 19.34 2.43
C ARG A 79 -7.70 19.39 1.71
N LEU A 80 -8.07 20.53 1.14
CA LEU A 80 -9.33 20.73 0.42
C LEU A 80 -9.20 20.47 -1.09
N ALA A 81 -7.98 20.24 -1.57
CA ALA A 81 -7.63 20.04 -2.97
C ALA A 81 -7.21 18.59 -3.22
#